data_AF-A0A2I1HWU7-F1
#
_entry.id   AF-A0A2I1HWU7-F1
#
_cell.length_a   1.000
_cell.length_b   1.000
_cell.length_c   1.000
_cell.angle_alpha   90.00
_cell.angle_beta   90.00
_cell.angle_gamma   90.00
#
_symmetry.space_group_name_H-M   'P 1'
#
loop_
_entity.id
_entity.type
_entity.pdbx_description
1 polymer ?
#
loop_
_entity_poly.entity_id
_entity_poly.type
_entity_poly.pdbx_seq_one_letter_code
_entity_poly.pdbx_strand_id
1 'polypeptide(L)'
;MTPDPPVSNTEETFDIKGTMKNDIVAGDWLAFIFYDLYEQRQIGDTHWFDICTRPGVTCPIKARKAFSMTQKCTTPELPLLYTIGILIGHHELTKPYACSVAKIIGDSESSAVPDFWSFL
;
A
#
# COMPACT_ATOMS: atom_id res chain seq x y z
N MET A 1 2.30 -7.94 5.60
CA MET A 1 3.19 -6.89 6.13
C MET A 1 4.07 -7.54 7.18
N THR A 2 5.30 -7.08 7.32
CA THR A 2 6.28 -7.62 8.27
C THR A 2 7.19 -6.48 8.75
N PRO A 3 7.18 -6.15 10.06
CA PRO A 3 6.41 -6.78 11.13
C PRO A 3 4.89 -6.50 11.09
N ASP A 4 4.09 -7.39 11.68
CA ASP A 4 2.65 -7.19 11.95
C ASP A 4 2.41 -7.35 13.46
N PRO A 5 1.95 -6.31 14.20
CA PRO A 5 1.64 -4.97 13.70
C PRO A 5 2.89 -4.15 13.31
N PRO A 6 2.74 -3.13 12.46
CA PRO A 6 3.82 -2.22 12.10
C PRO A 6 4.39 -1.47 13.31
N VAL A 7 5.71 -1.25 13.30
CA VAL A 7 6.42 -0.55 14.38
C VAL A 7 6.84 0.83 13.90
N SER A 8 6.58 1.87 14.70
CA SER A 8 6.92 3.27 14.38
C SER A 8 8.38 3.48 14.03
N ASN A 9 8.66 4.33 13.03
CA ASN A 9 10.01 4.73 12.63
C ASN A 9 10.94 3.56 12.24
N THR A 10 10.39 2.45 11.76
CA THR A 10 11.16 1.28 11.31
C THR A 10 10.82 0.91 9.87
N GLU A 11 11.65 0.08 9.24
CA GLU A 11 11.36 -0.45 7.91
C GLU A 11 10.25 -1.49 7.99
N GLU A 12 9.21 -1.30 7.18
CA GLU A 12 8.08 -2.20 7.02
C GLU A 12 8.11 -2.82 5.62
N THR A 13 7.84 -4.12 5.53
CA THR A 13 7.82 -4.85 4.25
C THR A 13 6.38 -5.19 3.85
N PHE A 14 5.95 -4.68 2.69
CA PHE A 14 4.64 -4.94 2.12
C PHE A 14 4.73 -5.91 0.95
N ASP A 15 4.07 -7.06 1.09
CA ASP A 15 3.82 -7.99 -0.02
C ASP A 15 2.45 -7.70 -0.64
N ILE A 16 2.46 -7.18 -1.86
CA ILE A 16 1.27 -6.77 -2.60
C ILE A 16 1.01 -7.82 -3.67
N LYS A 17 -0.14 -8.48 -3.60
CA LYS A 17 -0.52 -9.55 -4.53
C LYS A 17 -1.98 -9.39 -4.95
N GLY A 18 -2.27 -9.53 -6.23
CA GLY A 18 -3.63 -9.38 -6.73
C GLY A 18 -3.78 -9.78 -8.18
N THR A 19 -4.99 -9.62 -8.72
CA THR A 19 -5.25 -9.70 -10.16
C THR A 19 -5.73 -8.34 -10.62
N MET A 20 -4.96 -7.68 -11.48
CA MET A 20 -5.27 -6.30 -11.87
C MET A 20 -6.41 -6.25 -12.89
N LYS A 21 -7.35 -5.31 -12.74
CA LYS A 21 -8.37 -5.06 -13.77
C LYS A 21 -7.86 -4.29 -14.97
N ASN A 22 -6.85 -3.44 -14.77
CA ASN A 22 -6.21 -2.64 -15.81
C ASN A 22 -4.79 -3.15 -16.08
N ASP A 23 -4.25 -2.81 -17.25
CA ASP A 23 -2.83 -2.97 -17.53
C ASP A 23 -2.02 -2.08 -16.56
N ILE A 24 -0.90 -2.58 -16.05
CA ILE A 24 0.12 -1.75 -15.41
C ILE A 24 1.12 -1.31 -16.49
N VAL A 25 1.27 -0.01 -16.68
CA VAL A 25 2.10 0.62 -17.72
C VAL A 25 3.06 1.65 -17.14
N ALA A 26 4.04 2.09 -17.94
CA ALA A 26 4.96 3.14 -17.52
C ALA A 26 4.20 4.40 -17.06
N GLY A 27 4.61 4.98 -15.93
CA GLY A 27 3.88 6.07 -15.27
C GLY A 27 2.88 5.61 -14.20
N ASP A 28 2.64 4.30 -14.07
CA ASP A 28 1.88 3.78 -12.96
C ASP A 28 2.67 3.77 -11.65
N TRP A 29 1.99 4.19 -10.60
CA TRP A 29 2.55 4.38 -9.28
C TRP A 29 1.88 3.45 -8.26
N LEU A 30 2.66 3.10 -7.23
CA LEU A 30 2.22 2.53 -5.96
C LEU A 30 2.37 3.62 -4.89
N ALA A 31 1.35 3.79 -4.06
CA ALA A 31 1.37 4.72 -2.94
C ALA A 31 1.09 4.02 -1.61
N PHE A 32 1.84 4.37 -0.57
CA PHE A 32 1.50 4.07 0.82
C PHE A 32 1.11 5.35 1.57
N ILE A 33 -0.05 5.32 2.22
CA ILE A 33 -0.59 6.43 3.01
C ILE A 33 -0.85 5.93 4.42
N PHE A 34 -0.36 6.65 5.42
CA PHE A 34 -0.69 6.45 6.83
C PHE A 34 -1.67 7.54 7.25
N TYR A 35 -2.76 7.16 7.92
CA TYR A 35 -3.82 8.11 8.28
C TYR A 35 -4.25 7.92 9.73
N ASP A 36 -4.18 8.98 10.52
CA ASP A 36 -4.63 9.00 11.91
C ASP A 36 -6.16 9.10 11.95
N LEU A 37 -6.80 8.08 12.51
CA LEU A 37 -8.27 8.04 12.61
C LEU A 37 -8.81 8.83 13.81
N TYR A 38 -7.97 9.20 14.76
CA TYR A 38 -8.37 10.07 15.87
C TYR A 38 -8.26 11.55 15.44
N GLU A 39 -7.10 11.96 14.93
CA GLU A 39 -6.85 13.33 14.51
C GLU A 39 -7.38 13.65 13.10
N GLN A 40 -7.88 12.64 12.38
CA GLN A 40 -8.46 12.79 11.04
C GLN A 40 -7.51 13.48 10.05
N ARG A 41 -6.23 13.09 10.10
CA ARG A 41 -5.19 13.64 9.22
C ARG A 41 -4.22 12.58 8.74
N GLN A 42 -3.57 12.86 7.61
CA GLN A 42 -2.48 12.05 7.13
C GLN A 42 -1.28 12.13 8.10
N ILE A 43 -0.62 11.01 8.31
CA ILE A 43 0.58 10.88 9.12
C ILE A 43 1.78 10.89 8.17
N GLY A 44 2.58 11.96 8.23
CA GLY A 44 3.73 12.13 7.33
C GLY A 44 3.36 12.25 5.85
N ASP A 45 4.36 12.10 4.99
CA ASP A 45 4.19 12.17 3.54
C ASP A 45 3.74 10.83 2.94
N THR A 46 3.11 10.90 1.76
CA THR A 46 2.78 9.70 0.99
C THR A 46 4.05 9.11 0.38
N HIS A 47 4.27 7.81 0.55
CA HIS A 47 5.38 7.13 -0.12
C HIS A 47 4.96 6.71 -1.52
N TRP A 48 5.57 7.30 -2.55
CA TRP A 48 5.30 7.00 -3.96
C TRP A 48 6.41 6.17 -4.57
N PHE A 49 6.03 5.17 -5.36
CA PHE A 49 6.96 4.32 -6.12
C PHE A 49 6.47 4.17 -7.55
N ASP A 50 7.33 4.42 -8.52
CA ASP A 50 7.07 4.01 -9.91
C ASP A 50 7.21 2.48 -9.99
N ILE A 51 6.12 1.80 -10.35
CA ILE A 51 6.02 0.34 -10.38
C ILE A 51 6.94 -0.25 -11.46
N CYS A 52 6.96 0.37 -12.65
CA CYS A 52 7.68 -0.17 -13.80
C CYS A 52 9.20 -0.01 -13.71
N THR A 53 9.69 0.83 -12.79
CA THR A 53 11.12 0.96 -12.48
C THR A 53 11.59 0.03 -11.35
N ARG A 54 10.68 -0.71 -10.70
CA ARG A 54 11.05 -1.58 -9.57
C ARG A 54 11.82 -2.83 -10.05
N PRO A 55 12.81 -3.30 -9.28
CA PRO A 55 13.49 -4.56 -9.57
C PRO A 55 12.51 -5.74 -9.68
N GLY A 56 12.69 -6.56 -10.70
CA GLY A 56 11.84 -7.74 -10.93
C GLY A 56 10.48 -7.46 -11.58
N VAL A 57 10.17 -6.20 -11.89
CA VAL A 57 8.95 -5.82 -12.63
C VAL A 57 9.29 -5.63 -14.10
N THR A 58 8.51 -6.24 -14.99
CA THR A 58 8.56 -6.00 -16.45
C THR A 58 7.21 -5.45 -16.90
N CYS A 59 7.19 -4.19 -17.30
CA CYS A 59 6.00 -3.56 -17.87
C CYS A 59 5.96 -3.73 -19.41
N PRO A 60 4.75 -3.79 -20.02
CA PRO A 60 3.45 -3.73 -19.35
C PRO A 60 3.06 -5.06 -18.69
N ILE A 61 2.46 -4.98 -17.49
CA ILE A 61 1.78 -6.14 -16.89
C ILE A 61 0.34 -6.10 -17.36
N LYS A 62 -0.08 -7.12 -18.10
CA LYS A 62 -1.43 -7.15 -18.69
C LYS A 62 -2.52 -7.34 -17.64
N ALA A 63 -3.65 -6.69 -17.87
CA ALA A 63 -4.88 -6.90 -17.12
C ALA A 63 -5.23 -8.38 -17.02
N ARG A 64 -5.89 -8.76 -15.92
CA ARG A 64 -6.30 -10.13 -15.58
C ARG A 64 -5.14 -11.09 -15.38
N LYS A 65 -3.89 -10.63 -15.38
CA LYS A 65 -2.74 -11.41 -14.91
C LYS A 65 -2.53 -11.20 -13.42
N ALA A 66 -1.96 -12.21 -12.79
CA ALA A 66 -1.50 -12.10 -11.42
C ALA A 66 -0.39 -11.04 -11.33
N PHE A 67 -0.54 -10.12 -10.40
CA PHE A 67 0.44 -9.12 -10.01
C PHE A 67 0.99 -9.50 -8.64
N SER A 68 2.31 -9.40 -8.47
CA SER A 68 2.98 -9.59 -7.19
C SER A 68 4.17 -8.66 -7.12
N MET A 69 4.30 -7.94 -6.02
CA MET A 69 5.44 -7.07 -5.75
C MET A 69 5.70 -6.99 -4.25
N THR A 70 6.97 -6.94 -3.87
CA THR A 70 7.39 -6.66 -2.50
C THR A 70 8.01 -5.28 -2.46
N GLN A 71 7.51 -4.41 -1.58
CA GLN A 71 8.01 -3.05 -1.44
C GLN A 71 8.21 -2.72 0.04
N LYS A 72 9.33 -2.06 0.33
CA LYS A 72 9.69 -1.59 1.67
C LYS A 72 9.41 -0.10 1.80
N CYS A 73 8.95 0.33 2.97
CA CYS A 73 8.95 1.75 3.34
C CYS A 73 9.19 1.92 4.83
N THR A 74 9.79 3.04 5.22
CA THR A 74 9.91 3.40 6.63
C THR A 74 8.57 3.94 7.12
N THR A 75 8.04 3.38 8.21
CA THR A 75 6.83 3.87 8.86
C THR A 75 7.08 5.22 9.53
N PRO A 76 6.08 6.10 9.62
CA PRO A 76 6.17 7.29 10.44
C PRO A 76 6.04 6.94 11.94
N GLU A 77 5.94 7.97 12.79
CA GLU A 77 5.43 7.77 14.15
C GLU A 77 3.95 7.39 14.09
N LEU A 78 3.63 6.16 14.50
CA LEU A 78 2.28 5.60 14.40
C LEU A 78 1.51 5.84 15.72
N PRO A 79 0.28 6.38 15.65
CA PRO A 79 -0.57 6.56 16.82
C PRO A 79 -1.25 5.23 17.21
N LEU A 80 -2.06 5.27 18.27
CA LEU A 80 -2.80 4.09 18.73
C LEU A 80 -3.84 3.60 17.70
N LEU A 81 -4.46 4.50 16.93
CA LEU A 81 -5.53 4.17 15.99
C LEU A 81 -5.25 4.82 14.63
N TYR A 82 -4.91 4.01 13.65
CA TYR A 82 -4.60 4.50 12.31
C TYR A 82 -5.03 3.53 11.22
N THR A 83 -4.93 4.01 9.99
CA THR A 83 -5.12 3.21 8.78
C THR A 83 -3.87 3.28 7.91
N ILE A 84 -3.57 2.16 7.24
CA ILE A 84 -2.64 2.10 6.12
C ILE A 84 -3.45 1.93 4.83
N GLY A 85 -3.29 2.87 3.91
CA GLY A 85 -3.80 2.79 2.55
C GLY A 85 -2.70 2.40 1.58
N ILE A 86 -2.96 1.40 0.74
CA ILE A 86 -2.10 0.98 -0.36
C ILE A 86 -2.87 1.22 -1.66
N LEU A 87 -2.34 2.05 -2.54
CA LEU A 87 -3.06 2.49 -3.74
C LEU A 87 -2.21 2.29 -4.98
N ILE A 88 -2.84 1.90 -6.08
CA ILE A 88 -2.21 1.83 -7.41
C ILE A 88 -3.00 2.74 -8.36
N GLY A 89 -2.29 3.59 -9.10
CA GLY A 89 -2.87 4.49 -10.07
C GLY A 89 -1.88 4.89 -11.15
N HIS A 90 -2.32 5.82 -12.00
CA HIS A 90 -1.52 6.36 -13.10
C HIS A 90 -1.31 7.86 -12.89
N HIS A 91 -0.19 8.44 -13.34
CA HIS A 91 0.09 9.88 -13.14
C HIS A 91 -0.94 10.80 -13.80
N GLU A 92 -1.63 10.35 -14.85
CA GLU A 92 -2.68 11.14 -15.55
C GLU A 92 -4.05 11.02 -14.89
N LEU A 93 -4.21 10.10 -13.93
CA LEU A 93 -5.50 9.85 -13.29
C LEU A 93 -5.59 10.56 -11.94
N THR A 94 -6.74 11.18 -11.70
CA THR A 94 -7.06 11.83 -10.42
C THR A 94 -7.49 10.82 -9.34
N LYS A 95 -7.77 9.56 -9.72
CA LYS A 95 -8.19 8.50 -8.81
C LYS A 95 -7.38 7.22 -9.05
N PRO A 96 -6.94 6.53 -7.99
CA PRO A 96 -6.34 5.21 -8.11
C PRO A 96 -7.35 4.23 -8.68
N TYR A 97 -6.86 3.26 -9.46
CA TYR A 97 -7.69 2.18 -10.00
C TYR A 97 -7.60 0.88 -9.18
N ALA A 98 -6.73 0.83 -8.17
CA ALA A 98 -6.79 -0.18 -7.11
C ALA A 98 -6.46 0.43 -5.74
N CYS A 99 -7.10 -0.09 -4.70
CA CYS A 99 -6.94 0.38 -3.33
C CYS A 99 -7.15 -0.79 -2.36
N SER A 100 -6.30 -0.87 -1.34
CA SER A 100 -6.42 -1.74 -0.17
C SER A 100 -6.22 -0.89 1.09
N VAL A 101 -6.98 -1.16 2.13
CA VAL A 101 -7.00 -0.36 3.37
C VAL A 101 -7.00 -1.29 4.57
N ALA A 102 -6.03 -1.14 5.46
CA ALA A 102 -5.99 -1.81 6.75
C ALA A 102 -6.26 -0.80 7.87
N LYS A 103 -7.00 -1.20 8.90
CA LYS A 103 -7.19 -0.44 10.15
C LYS A 103 -6.42 -1.13 11.27
N ILE A 104 -5.64 -0.37 12.02
CA ILE A 104 -4.76 -0.87 13.09
C ILE A 104 -5.14 -0.22 14.42
N ILE A 105 -5.15 -1.01 15.49
CA ILE A 105 -5.39 -0.59 16.87
C ILE A 105 -4.21 -1.10 17.71
N GLY A 106 -3.46 -0.19 18.34
CA GLY A 106 -2.16 -0.46 18.97
C GLY A 106 -2.20 -1.12 20.35
N ASP A 107 -3.37 -1.53 20.84
CA ASP A 107 -3.51 -2.24 22.12
C ASP A 107 -3.70 -3.75 21.88
N SER A 108 -2.59 -4.50 21.94
CA SER A 108 -2.47 -5.97 22.06
C SER A 108 -2.92 -6.84 20.88
N GLU A 109 -1.97 -7.59 20.32
CA GLU A 109 -2.12 -8.81 19.47
C GLU A 109 -3.11 -8.80 18.29
N SER A 110 -3.70 -7.66 17.96
CA SER A 110 -4.55 -7.55 16.78
C SER A 110 -3.63 -7.44 15.56
N SER A 111 -3.33 -8.60 14.96
CA SER A 111 -2.91 -8.65 13.55
C SER A 111 -3.79 -7.71 12.75
N ALA A 112 -3.19 -6.93 11.84
CA ALA A 112 -3.97 -6.12 10.91
C ALA A 112 -4.93 -7.08 10.20
N VAL A 113 -6.22 -7.07 10.57
CA VAL A 113 -7.23 -7.95 9.97
C VAL A 113 -7.22 -7.64 8.48
N PRO A 114 -6.68 -8.52 7.62
CA PRO A 114 -6.54 -8.24 6.20
C PRO A 114 -7.87 -8.63 5.56
N ASP A 115 -8.94 -7.98 6.00
CA ASP A 115 -10.12 -7.94 5.16
C ASP A 115 -9.73 -7.15 3.92
N PHE A 116 -9.93 -7.77 2.77
CA PHE A 116 -10.07 -7.10 1.48
C PHE A 116 -8.80 -6.84 0.64
N TRP A 117 -7.92 -7.83 0.49
CA TRP A 117 -7.05 -7.92 -0.71
C TRP A 117 -7.81 -8.30 -2.00
N SER A 118 -9.11 -8.01 -2.09
CA SER A 118 -9.82 -8.12 -3.36
C SER A 118 -9.57 -6.84 -4.14
N PHE A 119 -8.51 -6.89 -4.94
CA PHE A 119 -8.33 -6.05 -6.11
C PHE A 119 -9.49 -6.31 -7.07
N LEU A 120 -10.63 -5.68 -6.79
CA LEU A 120 -11.72 -5.48 -7.72
C LEU A 120 -11.45 -4.16 -8.43
#